data_AF-A0A086M4U4-F1
#
_entry.id   AF-A0A086M4U4-F1
#
_cell.length_a   1.000
_cell.length_b   1.000
_cell.length_c   1.000
_cell.angle_alpha   90.00
_cell.angle_beta   90.00
_cell.angle_gamma   90.00
#
_symmetry.space_group_name_H-M   'P 1'
#
loop_
_entity.id
_entity.type
_entity.pdbx_description
1 polymer ?
#
loop_
_entity_poly.entity_id
_entity_poly.type
_entity_poly.pdbx_seq_one_letter_code
_entity_poly.pdbx_strand_id
1 'polypeptide(L)'
;MSYMDSDEEASPEMLQQYMKAVEMAQKEDLSAFDRVGLIRSLGKNKDNQEVLLITFCFLSGTADELEKAMHYGLAKLHAMENQPFVLIFGLAMTNWLTDAASLLQQ
;
A
#
# COMPACT_ATOMS: atom_id res chain seq x y z
N MET A 1 25.87 10.64 -6.72
CA MET A 1 24.77 9.65 -6.69
C MET A 1 23.55 10.36 -7.22
N SER A 2 23.14 10.04 -8.44
CA SER A 2 21.91 10.56 -9.05
C SER A 2 20.74 9.93 -8.30
N TYR A 3 20.04 10.72 -7.49
CA TYR A 3 18.78 10.31 -6.87
C TYR A 3 17.68 10.60 -7.88
N MET A 4 17.22 9.54 -8.56
CA MET A 4 15.98 9.48 -9.34
C MET A 4 15.79 10.56 -10.43
N ASP A 5 16.22 10.25 -11.65
CA ASP A 5 15.58 10.80 -12.85
C ASP A 5 14.12 10.29 -12.86
N SER A 6 13.20 11.06 -12.29
CA SER A 6 11.75 10.77 -12.26
C SER A 6 11.05 11.14 -13.58
N ASP A 7 11.79 11.31 -14.66
CA ASP A 7 11.29 11.78 -15.95
C ASP A 7 10.91 10.64 -16.91
N GLU A 8 10.90 9.39 -16.43
CA GLU A 8 10.28 8.29 -17.17
C GLU A 8 8.76 8.41 -17.05
N GLU A 9 8.15 9.16 -17.98
CA GLU A 9 6.70 9.24 -18.13
C GLU A 9 6.11 7.82 -18.19
N ALA A 10 5.12 7.54 -17.35
CA ALA A 10 4.44 6.26 -17.36
C ALA A 10 3.86 5.98 -18.75
N SER A 11 4.23 4.85 -19.36
CA SER A 11 3.71 4.47 -20.66
C SER A 11 2.18 4.35 -20.64
N PRO A 12 1.49 4.60 -21.77
CA PRO A 12 0.03 4.47 -21.85
C PRO A 12 -0.48 3.08 -21.42
N GLU A 13 0.29 2.02 -21.67
CA GLU A 13 -0.04 0.66 -21.26
C GLU A 13 0.00 0.51 -19.73
N MET A 14 1.02 1.07 -19.06
CA MET A 14 1.11 1.06 -17.59
C MET A 14 -0.04 1.83 -16.95
N LEU A 15 -0.41 2.98 -17.51
CA LEU A 15 -1.57 3.75 -17.05
C LEU A 15 -2.87 2.96 -17.21
N GLN A 16 -3.05 2.26 -18.33
CA GLN A 16 -4.23 1.44 -18.57
C GLN A 16 -4.31 0.24 -17.61
N GLN A 17 -3.18 -0.42 -17.34
CA GLN A 17 -3.09 -1.50 -16.36
C GLN A 17 -3.41 -1.01 -14.95
N TYR A 18 -2.87 0.16 -14.57
CA TYR A 18 -3.16 0.81 -13.30
C TYR A 18 -4.65 1.13 -13.14
N MET A 19 -5.27 1.76 -14.14
CA MET A 19 -6.71 2.07 -14.13
C MET A 19 -7.56 0.82 -14.01
N LYS A 20 -7.20 -0.26 -14.72
CA LYS A 20 -7.89 -1.55 -14.60
C LYS A 20 -7.79 -2.13 -13.18
N ALA A 21 -6.62 -2.04 -12.56
CA ALA A 21 -6.42 -2.50 -11.18
C ALA A 21 -7.25 -1.65 -10.19
N VAL A 22 -7.34 -0.34 -10.40
CA VAL A 22 -8.18 0.56 -9.57
C VAL A 22 -9.66 0.19 -9.70
N GLU A 23 -10.15 -0.02 -10.92
CA GLU A 23 -11.54 -0.42 -11.15
C GLU A 23 -11.88 -1.77 -10.52
N MET A 24 -10.94 -2.72 -10.53
CA MET A 24 -11.10 -4.01 -9.86
C MET A 24 -11.18 -3.80 -8.34
N ALA A 25 -10.24 -3.05 -7.78
CA ALA A 25 -10.20 -2.76 -6.35
C ALA A 25 -11.46 -2.06 -5.83
N GLN A 26 -12.06 -1.17 -6.61
CA GLN A 26 -13.30 -0.46 -6.23
C GLN A 26 -14.55 -1.36 -6.19
N LYS A 27 -14.51 -2.53 -6.83
CA LYS A 27 -15.64 -3.49 -6.88
C LYS A 27 -15.60 -4.53 -5.78
N GLU A 28 -14.50 -4.65 -5.06
CA GLU A 28 -14.31 -5.63 -4.00
C GLU A 28 -14.87 -5.16 -2.66
N ASP A 29 -15.35 -6.10 -1.84
CA ASP A 29 -15.65 -5.83 -0.44
C ASP A 29 -14.36 -5.82 0.38
N LEU A 30 -13.90 -4.62 0.71
CA LEU A 30 -12.66 -4.38 1.44
C LEU A 30 -12.90 -3.87 2.86
N SER A 31 -14.16 -3.95 3.35
CA SER A 31 -14.58 -3.43 4.65
C SER A 31 -13.82 -4.03 5.85
N ALA A 32 -13.31 -5.26 5.70
CA ALA A 32 -12.47 -5.90 6.68
C ALA A 32 -11.17 -5.11 6.93
N PHE A 33 -10.56 -4.54 5.88
CA PHE A 33 -9.32 -3.76 5.98
C PHE A 33 -9.53 -2.38 6.61
N ASP A 34 -10.69 -1.76 6.39
CA ASP A 34 -11.08 -0.55 7.14
C ASP A 34 -11.25 -0.85 8.63
N ARG A 35 -11.89 -1.98 8.97
CA ARG A 35 -12.13 -2.37 10.37
C ARG A 35 -10.85 -2.66 11.15
N VAL A 36 -9.92 -3.42 10.57
CA VAL A 36 -8.60 -3.67 11.18
C VAL A 36 -7.72 -2.42 11.10
N GLY A 37 -8.03 -1.53 10.17
CA GLY A 37 -7.30 -0.29 9.93
C GLY A 37 -5.94 -0.55 9.35
N LEU A 38 -5.90 -1.32 8.26
CA LEU A 38 -4.70 -1.59 7.46
C LEU A 38 -4.03 -0.28 7.02
N ILE A 39 -4.84 0.72 6.62
CA ILE A 39 -4.39 2.09 6.36
C ILE A 39 -5.26 3.04 7.18
N ARG A 40 -4.62 3.86 8.03
CA ARG A 40 -5.28 4.88 8.84
C ARG A 40 -4.67 6.26 8.62
N SER A 41 -5.51 7.28 8.61
CA SER A 41 -5.04 8.66 8.75
C SER A 41 -4.57 8.91 10.19
N LEU A 42 -3.42 9.57 10.32
CA LEU A 42 -2.92 10.15 11.57
C LEU A 42 -3.15 11.68 11.62
N GLY A 43 -3.88 12.24 10.65
CA GLY A 43 -4.03 13.67 10.43
C GLY A 43 -2.90 14.27 9.62
N LYS A 44 -2.77 15.60 9.68
CA LYS A 44 -1.80 16.35 8.87
C LYS A 44 -0.49 16.63 9.61
N ASN A 45 0.62 16.57 8.89
CA ASN A 45 1.92 17.00 9.41
C ASN A 45 2.07 18.54 9.43
N LYS A 46 3.23 19.02 9.90
CA LYS A 46 3.56 20.46 9.94
C LYS A 46 3.56 21.15 8.57
N ASP A 47 3.67 20.37 7.49
CA ASP A 47 3.70 20.82 6.11
C ASP A 47 2.30 20.68 5.44
N ASN A 48 1.25 20.44 6.24
CA ASN A 48 -0.15 20.28 5.82
C ASN A 48 -0.40 19.09 4.87
N GLN A 49 0.49 18.09 4.87
CA GLN A 49 0.35 16.83 4.14
C GLN A 49 -0.37 15.79 5.00
N GLU A 50 -1.27 15.03 4.39
CA GLU A 50 -1.94 13.93 5.08
C GLU A 50 -0.93 12.83 5.43
N VAL A 51 -0.94 12.35 6.68
CA VAL A 51 -0.06 11.27 7.14
C VAL A 51 -0.86 9.99 7.27
N LEU A 52 -0.44 8.96 6.55
CA LEU A 52 -1.08 7.64 6.57
C LEU A 52 -0.17 6.63 7.26
N LEU A 53 -0.71 5.90 8.23
CA LEU A 53 -0.08 4.74 8.84
C LEU A 53 -0.58 3.46 8.15
N ILE A 54 0.36 2.68 7.61
CA ILE A 54 0.11 1.36 7.04
C ILE A 54 0.60 0.30 8.01
N THR A 55 -0.30 -0.59 8.46
CA THR A 55 0.02 -1.61 9.48
C THR A 55 -0.21 -3.01 8.94
N PHE A 56 0.86 -3.75 8.71
CA PHE A 56 0.81 -5.07 8.07
C PHE A 56 0.67 -6.25 9.05
N CYS A 57 0.84 -6.03 10.36
CA CYS A 57 0.88 -7.11 11.35
C CYS A 57 -0.42 -7.91 11.52
N PHE A 58 -1.51 -7.49 10.86
CA PHE A 58 -2.79 -8.20 10.86
C PHE A 58 -2.98 -9.12 9.65
N LEU A 59 -2.08 -9.06 8.66
CA LEU A 59 -2.15 -9.93 7.47
C LEU A 59 -1.63 -11.33 7.83
N SER A 60 -2.43 -12.34 7.56
CA SER A 60 -2.07 -13.77 7.68
C SER A 60 -1.00 -14.21 6.67
N GLY A 61 -0.82 -13.47 5.58
CA GLY A 61 0.16 -13.77 4.53
C GLY A 61 -0.33 -14.74 3.46
N THR A 62 -1.60 -15.13 3.46
CA THR A 62 -2.19 -15.92 2.36
C THR A 62 -2.27 -15.10 1.08
N ALA A 63 -2.07 -15.73 -0.08
CA ALA A 63 -2.02 -15.03 -1.37
C ALA A 63 -3.29 -14.20 -1.67
N ASP A 64 -4.48 -14.77 -1.40
CA ASP A 64 -5.77 -14.09 -1.59
C ASP A 64 -5.90 -12.86 -0.67
N GLU A 65 -5.46 -12.94 0.59
CA GLU A 65 -5.51 -11.81 1.50
C GLU A 65 -4.51 -10.71 1.12
N LEU A 66 -3.32 -11.09 0.66
CA LEU A 66 -2.31 -10.15 0.17
C LEU A 66 -2.80 -9.41 -1.08
N GLU A 67 -3.44 -10.12 -2.02
CA GLU A 67 -4.04 -9.51 -3.22
C GLU A 67 -5.12 -8.49 -2.83
N LYS A 68 -6.05 -8.87 -1.93
CA LYS A 68 -7.08 -7.94 -1.45
C LYS A 68 -6.51 -6.77 -0.66
N ALA A 69 -5.44 -6.98 0.12
CA ALA A 69 -4.74 -5.90 0.82
C ALA A 69 -4.09 -4.93 -0.16
N MET A 70 -3.55 -5.42 -1.28
CA MET A 70 -3.04 -4.59 -2.38
C MET A 70 -4.17 -3.79 -3.04
N HIS A 71 -5.30 -4.42 -3.35
CA HIS A 71 -6.48 -3.73 -3.89
C HIS A 71 -6.98 -2.65 -2.93
N TYR A 72 -7.05 -2.92 -1.63
CA TYR A 72 -7.39 -1.91 -0.63
C TYR A 72 -6.40 -0.75 -0.60
N GLY A 73 -5.10 -1.02 -0.64
CA GLY A 73 -4.09 0.03 -0.74
C GLY A 73 -4.27 0.90 -1.99
N LEU A 74 -4.51 0.26 -3.13
CA LEU A 74 -4.72 0.93 -4.40
C LEU A 74 -5.94 1.85 -4.37
N ALA A 75 -7.09 1.34 -3.91
CA ALA A 75 -8.32 2.13 -3.80
C ALA A 75 -8.16 3.33 -2.84
N LYS A 76 -7.51 3.12 -1.69
CA LYS A 76 -7.31 4.17 -0.68
C LYS A 76 -6.36 5.27 -1.17
N LEU A 77 -5.25 4.89 -1.79
CA LEU A 77 -4.23 5.84 -2.24
C LEU A 77 -4.64 6.55 -3.54
N HIS A 78 -5.34 5.88 -4.44
CA HIS A 78 -5.87 6.52 -5.65
C HIS A 78 -6.84 7.66 -5.32
N ALA A 79 -7.67 7.51 -4.27
CA ALA A 79 -8.52 8.59 -3.78
C ALA A 79 -7.74 9.85 -3.33
N MET A 80 -6.42 9.74 -3.16
CA MET A 80 -5.52 10.81 -2.73
C MET A 80 -4.51 11.22 -3.82
N GLU A 81 -4.68 10.78 -5.07
CA GLU A 81 -3.70 10.99 -6.15
C GLU A 81 -3.37 12.47 -6.40
N ASN A 82 -4.32 13.37 -6.16
CA ASN A 82 -4.19 14.81 -6.43
C ASN A 82 -3.66 15.62 -5.23
N GLN A 83 -3.26 14.97 -4.15
CA GLN A 83 -2.77 15.63 -2.94
C GLN A 83 -1.49 14.99 -2.41
N PRO A 84 -0.53 15.79 -1.91
CA PRO A 84 0.67 15.22 -1.29
C PRO A 84 0.31 14.51 0.03
N PHE A 85 0.89 13.34 0.23
CA PHE A 85 0.72 12.56 1.46
C PHE A 85 2.05 11.92 1.88
N VAL A 86 2.14 11.56 3.16
CA VAL A 86 3.26 10.85 3.77
C VAL A 86 2.81 9.47 4.19
N LEU A 87 3.59 8.44 3.84
CA LEU A 87 3.37 7.07 4.29
C LEU A 87 4.31 6.72 5.44
N ILE A 88 3.76 6.16 6.51
CA ILE A 88 4.51 5.53 7.60
C ILE A 88 4.20 4.03 7.57
N PHE A 89 5.23 3.22 7.41
CA PHE A 89 5.10 1.76 7.44
C PHE A 89 5.34 1.24 8.86
N GLY A 90 4.27 0.79 9.51
CA GLY A 90 4.30 0.13 10.80
C GLY A 90 4.70 -1.33 10.66
N LEU A 91 6.01 -1.59 10.67
CA LEU A 91 6.59 -2.94 10.55
C LEU A 91 6.75 -3.67 11.91
N ALA A 92 6.21 -3.11 13.00
CA ALA A 92 6.25 -3.78 14.29
C ALA A 92 5.42 -5.09 14.21
N MET A 93 6.05 -6.22 14.53
CA MET A 93 5.50 -7.58 14.42
C MET A 93 5.25 -8.12 12.99
N THR A 94 5.60 -7.41 11.91
CA THR A 94 5.83 -8.10 10.63
C THR A 94 7.11 -8.89 10.78
N ASN A 95 7.00 -10.21 10.94
CA ASN A 95 8.18 -11.04 11.15
C ASN A 95 8.98 -11.21 9.84
N TRP A 96 9.67 -10.16 9.39
CA TRP A 96 10.71 -10.30 8.37
C TRP A 96 11.78 -11.33 8.81
N LEU A 97 11.96 -11.48 10.12
CA LEU A 97 12.84 -12.48 10.73
C LEU A 97 12.38 -13.94 10.53
N THR A 98 11.10 -14.23 10.24
CA THR A 98 10.70 -15.60 9.89
C THR A 98 10.97 -15.92 8.43
N ASP A 99 10.83 -14.94 7.52
CA ASP A 99 11.11 -15.11 6.08
C ASP A 99 12.62 -15.20 5.76
N ALA A 100 13.46 -14.46 6.49
CA ALA A 100 14.92 -14.60 6.33
C ALA A 100 15.46 -15.93 6.89
N ALA A 101 14.80 -16.50 7.91
CA ALA A 101 15.19 -17.78 8.51
C ALA A 101 14.78 -18.99 7.67
N SER A 102 13.65 -18.92 6.96
CA SER A 102 13.21 -19.97 6.03
C SER A 102 14.03 -20.01 4.73
N LEU A 103 14.62 -18.89 4.31
CA LEU A 103 15.56 -18.82 3.17
C LEU A 103 16.98 -19.32 3.49
N LEU A 104 17.37 -19.42 4.76
CA LEU A 104 18.67 -19.96 5.19
C LEU A 104 18.64 -21.48 5.45
N GLN A 105 17.47 -22.12 5.32
CA GLN A 105 17.28 -23.56 5.52
C GLN A 105 17.00 -24.34 4.22
N GLN A 106 17.12 -23.70 3.05
CA GLN A 106 17.18 -24.36 1.74
C GLN A 106 18.61 -24.38 1.21
#